data_AF-A0A534NBH7-F1
#
_entry.id   AF-A0A534NBH7-F1
#
_cell.length_a   1.000
_cell.length_b   1.000
_cell.length_c   1.000
_cell.angle_alpha   90.00
_cell.angle_beta   90.00
_cell.angle_gamma   90.00
#
_symmetry.space_group_name_H-M   'P 1'
#
loop_
_entity.id
_entity.type
_entity.pdbx_description
1 polymer ?
#
loop_
_entity_poly.entity_id
_entity_poly.type
_entity_poly.pdbx_seq_one_letter_code
_entity_poly.pdbx_strand_id
1 'polypeptide(L)'
;MVPTPEIPAGSEWPRRVGGTMHPGMMWWWKNARRHGCGSEGASAGEGGGWQAGPWRGPGDDFGSGAFGVRRPLRFLAYKLNLSEEQVSQLAKILDELKTERAQAAVDDRRTVASFADALGLDAFDEARAREGGDLRVKSAERLRDAVIKALGRIHALLDSGQRAQLAYLIRTGVLSL
;
A
#
# COMPACT_ATOMS: atom_id res chain seq x y z
N MET A 1 -29.37 -47.78 -27.48
CA MET A 1 -28.18 -47.26 -28.17
C MET A 1 -28.51 -45.84 -28.58
N VAL A 2 -28.07 -44.85 -27.80
CA VAL A 2 -28.38 -43.42 -28.01
C VAL A 2 -27.11 -42.74 -28.50
N PRO A 3 -27.12 -41.95 -29.60
CA PRO A 3 -25.92 -41.28 -30.08
C PRO A 3 -25.54 -40.13 -29.13
N THR A 4 -24.26 -40.05 -28.77
CA THR A 4 -23.67 -38.91 -28.06
C THR A 4 -23.61 -37.66 -28.96
N PRO A 5 -23.91 -36.46 -28.46
CA PRO A 5 -23.75 -35.23 -29.22
C PRO A 5 -22.26 -34.93 -29.45
N GLU A 6 -21.91 -34.58 -30.68
CA GLU A 6 -20.57 -34.10 -31.04
C GLU A 6 -20.29 -32.75 -30.38
N ILE A 7 -19.13 -32.67 -29.73
CA ILE A 7 -18.64 -31.48 -29.04
C ILE A 7 -17.97 -30.56 -30.10
N PRO A 8 -18.34 -29.27 -30.21
CA PRO A 8 -17.78 -28.38 -31.20
C PRO A 8 -16.29 -28.09 -30.94
N ALA A 9 -15.51 -28.02 -32.04
CA ALA A 9 -14.10 -27.68 -32.01
C ALA A 9 -13.87 -26.33 -31.29
N GLY A 10 -13.02 -26.34 -30.25
CA GLY A 10 -12.71 -25.18 -29.42
C GLY A 10 -13.04 -25.32 -27.92
N SER A 11 -13.67 -26.41 -27.49
CA SER A 11 -13.94 -26.69 -26.07
C SER A 11 -12.90 -27.64 -25.47
N GLU A 12 -11.63 -27.25 -25.55
CA GLU A 12 -10.54 -27.94 -24.86
C GLU A 12 -10.48 -27.47 -23.41
N TRP A 13 -11.17 -28.17 -22.50
CA TRP A 13 -10.78 -28.11 -21.10
C TRP A 13 -9.37 -28.70 -20.98
N PRO A 14 -8.40 -27.99 -20.36
CA PRO A 14 -7.05 -28.51 -20.28
C PRO A 14 -7.04 -29.80 -19.48
N ARG A 15 -6.74 -30.90 -20.18
CA ARG A 15 -6.44 -32.20 -19.57
C ARG A 15 -5.33 -31.96 -18.52
N ARG A 16 -5.52 -32.50 -17.31
CA ARG A 16 -4.43 -32.61 -16.33
C ARG A 16 -3.33 -33.50 -16.92
N VAL A 17 -2.40 -32.91 -17.65
CA VAL A 17 -1.13 -33.53 -17.98
C VAL A 17 -0.17 -33.11 -16.87
N GLY A 18 0.20 -34.08 -16.04
CA GLY A 18 1.21 -33.92 -14.98
C GLY A 18 2.59 -33.69 -15.60
N GLY A 19 2.85 -32.45 -16.03
CA GLY A 19 4.19 -31.96 -16.32
C GLY A 19 4.76 -31.33 -15.06
N THR A 20 5.88 -31.86 -14.57
CA THR A 20 6.66 -31.28 -13.48
C THR A 20 6.94 -29.81 -13.78
N MET A 21 6.28 -28.92 -13.05
CA MET A 21 6.38 -27.48 -13.26
C MET A 21 7.79 -27.01 -12.89
N HIS A 22 8.52 -26.40 -13.84
CA HIS A 22 9.92 -26.01 -13.64
C HIS A 22 10.09 -25.11 -12.38
N PRO A 23 11.14 -25.29 -11.57
CA PRO A 23 11.31 -24.56 -10.30
C PRO A 23 11.26 -23.03 -10.42
N GLY A 24 11.71 -22.46 -11.54
CA GLY A 24 11.62 -21.02 -11.81
C GLY A 24 10.18 -20.53 -11.99
N MET A 25 9.31 -21.33 -12.61
CA MET A 25 7.88 -21.01 -12.76
C MET A 25 7.13 -21.10 -11.42
N MET A 26 7.58 -21.96 -10.49
CA MET A 26 7.03 -22.02 -9.13
C MET A 26 7.33 -20.75 -8.32
N TRP A 27 8.49 -20.12 -8.56
CA TRP A 27 8.84 -18.83 -7.94
C TRP A 27 7.92 -17.70 -8.44
N TRP A 28 7.70 -17.64 -9.76
CA TRP A 28 6.78 -16.66 -10.36
C TRP A 28 5.33 -16.90 -9.94
N TRP A 29 4.85 -18.15 -9.89
CA TRP A 29 3.49 -18.50 -9.43
C TRP A 29 3.25 -18.27 -7.93
N LYS A 30 4.28 -18.43 -7.09
CA LYS A 30 4.20 -18.08 -5.66
C LYS A 30 4.13 -16.56 -5.45
N ASN A 31 4.85 -15.79 -6.28
CA ASN A 31 4.86 -14.33 -6.17
C ASN A 31 3.65 -13.67 -6.85
N ALA A 32 3.11 -14.25 -7.92
CA ALA A 32 1.90 -13.76 -8.60
C ALA A 32 0.65 -13.88 -7.71
N ARG A 33 0.56 -14.92 -6.86
CA ARG A 33 -0.55 -15.09 -5.89
C ARG A 33 -0.52 -14.11 -4.72
N ARG A 34 0.51 -13.26 -4.59
CA ARG A 34 0.56 -12.17 -3.61
C ARG A 34 -0.18 -10.90 -4.07
N HIS A 35 -0.58 -10.82 -5.34
CA HIS A 35 -1.24 -9.63 -5.93
C HIS A 35 -2.55 -9.94 -6.68
N GLY A 36 -3.27 -11.01 -6.32
CA GLY A 36 -4.61 -11.31 -6.85
C GLY A 36 -5.72 -10.95 -5.87
N CYS A 37 -6.65 -10.08 -6.31
CA CYS A 37 -7.88 -9.75 -5.58
C CYS A 37 -8.87 -10.93 -5.64
N GLY A 38 -9.37 -11.35 -4.47
CA GLY A 38 -10.67 -12.04 -4.30
C GLY A 38 -10.70 -13.57 -4.36
N SER A 39 -10.86 -14.21 -3.20
CA SER A 39 -11.68 -15.42 -3.04
C SER A 39 -12.13 -15.51 -1.58
N GLU A 40 -13.43 -15.58 -1.39
CA GLU A 40 -14.11 -15.73 -0.11
C GLU A 40 -13.78 -17.06 0.59
N GLY A 41 -13.68 -16.97 1.92
CA GLY A 41 -14.37 -17.85 2.87
C GLY A 41 -14.02 -19.34 2.93
N ALA A 42 -13.07 -19.71 3.79
CA ALA A 42 -13.17 -20.92 4.63
C ALA A 42 -12.06 -20.94 5.70
N SER A 43 -12.38 -20.59 6.94
CA SER A 43 -11.80 -21.22 8.14
C SER A 43 -12.63 -20.83 9.36
N ALA A 44 -13.39 -21.80 9.86
CA ALA A 44 -13.83 -21.82 11.24
C ALA A 44 -12.60 -22.08 12.13
N GLY A 45 -12.46 -21.34 13.23
CA GLY A 45 -11.37 -21.52 14.17
C GLY A 45 -11.32 -20.41 15.22
N GLU A 46 -11.85 -20.76 16.39
CA GLU A 46 -11.68 -20.24 17.74
C GLU A 46 -10.75 -19.06 18.06
N GLY A 47 -11.15 -18.34 19.11
CA GLY A 47 -10.52 -17.17 19.72
C GLY A 47 -8.99 -17.11 19.73
N GLY A 48 -8.47 -15.96 19.31
CA GLY A 48 -7.07 -15.57 19.47
C GLY A 48 -6.99 -14.12 19.90
N GLY A 49 -6.53 -13.89 21.14
CA GLY A 49 -6.52 -12.60 21.81
C GLY A 49 -5.69 -11.50 21.13
N TRP A 50 -5.94 -10.28 21.59
CA TRP A 50 -5.23 -9.04 21.26
C TRP A 50 -3.72 -9.16 21.48
N GLN A 51 -2.99 -9.66 20.49
CA GLN A 51 -1.53 -9.66 20.49
C GLN A 51 -1.05 -8.40 19.77
N ALA A 52 -0.74 -7.38 20.57
CA ALA A 52 -0.02 -6.19 20.13
C ALA A 52 1.43 -6.57 19.81
N GLY A 53 1.70 -6.90 18.54
CA GLY A 53 3.06 -7.00 18.03
C GLY A 53 3.70 -5.60 17.88
N PRO A 54 5.02 -5.45 18.07
CA PRO A 54 5.71 -4.18 17.90
C PRO A 54 5.75 -3.82 16.41
N TRP A 55 5.36 -2.59 16.09
CA TRP A 55 5.34 -2.00 14.76
C TRP A 55 6.76 -1.88 14.16
N ARG A 56 7.39 -2.98 13.77
CA ARG A 56 8.64 -2.99 12.99
C ARG A 56 8.60 -4.09 11.94
N GLY A 57 8.06 -3.74 10.77
CA GLY A 57 8.32 -4.44 9.51
C GLY A 57 9.08 -3.49 8.57
N PRO A 58 10.13 -3.94 7.87
CA PRO A 58 10.88 -3.11 6.95
C PRO A 58 10.06 -2.87 5.67
N GLY A 59 9.62 -1.62 5.46
CA GLY A 59 9.17 -1.16 4.15
C GLY A 59 7.66 -1.02 3.90
N ASP A 60 6.80 -1.07 4.93
CA ASP A 60 5.38 -0.75 4.78
C ASP A 60 5.01 0.49 5.60
N ASP A 61 5.05 1.65 4.95
CA ASP A 61 4.25 2.81 5.33
C ASP A 61 2.84 2.34 5.70
N PHE A 62 2.45 2.52 6.97
CA PHE A 62 1.11 2.18 7.43
C PHE A 62 0.66 0.75 7.12
N GLY A 63 1.49 -0.25 7.47
CA GLY A 63 1.10 -1.62 7.80
C GLY A 63 0.06 -2.30 6.90
N SER A 64 0.51 -3.23 6.07
CA SER A 64 -0.30 -4.12 5.23
C SER A 64 -1.42 -4.84 6.03
N GLY A 65 -2.61 -4.25 6.08
CA GLY A 65 -3.74 -4.83 6.79
C GLY A 65 -4.93 -3.88 6.89
N ALA A 66 -5.81 -3.94 5.88
CA ALA A 66 -7.04 -3.16 5.71
C ALA A 66 -6.84 -1.65 5.45
N PHE A 67 -7.05 -1.25 4.20
CA PHE A 67 -7.19 0.14 3.77
C PHE A 67 -7.99 0.99 4.77
N GLY A 68 -7.33 1.90 5.50
CA GLY A 68 -8.08 2.84 6.33
C GLY A 68 -7.26 3.74 7.24
N VAL A 69 -7.63 5.03 7.24
CA VAL A 69 -7.24 6.02 8.26
C VAL A 69 -7.76 5.62 9.65
N ARG A 70 -8.75 4.71 9.71
CA ARG A 70 -9.46 4.29 10.93
C ARG A 70 -8.55 3.73 12.02
N ARG A 71 -7.57 2.89 11.67
CA ARG A 71 -6.73 2.21 12.67
C ARG A 71 -5.69 3.18 13.28
N PRO A 72 -4.97 3.99 12.47
CA PRO A 72 -4.15 5.08 13.00
C PRO A 72 -4.96 6.11 13.80
N LEU A 73 -6.14 6.51 13.29
CA LEU A 73 -6.98 7.50 13.95
C LEU A 73 -7.48 7.04 15.32
N ARG A 74 -7.92 5.78 15.45
CA ARG A 74 -8.36 5.23 16.75
C ARG A 74 -7.22 5.20 17.77
N PHE A 75 -6.01 4.88 17.33
CA PHE A 75 -4.83 4.90 18.18
C PHE A 75 -4.51 6.33 18.66
N LEU A 76 -4.50 7.30 17.75
CA LEU A 76 -4.23 8.70 18.09
C LEU A 76 -5.33 9.32 18.96
N ALA A 77 -6.60 9.02 18.69
CA ALA A 77 -7.74 9.45 19.50
C ALA A 77 -7.58 9.01 20.96
N TYR A 78 -7.21 7.74 21.18
CA TYR A 78 -6.94 7.22 22.51
C TYR A 78 -5.69 7.83 23.15
N LYS A 79 -4.56 7.90 22.43
CA LYS A 79 -3.28 8.34 23.00
C LYS A 79 -3.20 9.83 23.27
N LEU A 80 -3.94 10.64 22.53
CA LEU A 80 -3.97 12.10 22.66
C LEU A 80 -5.24 12.59 23.37
N ASN A 81 -6.15 11.69 23.76
CA ASN A 81 -7.44 12.02 24.36
C ASN A 81 -8.19 13.09 23.54
N LEU A 82 -8.36 12.82 22.24
CA LEU A 82 -8.96 13.77 21.30
C LEU A 82 -10.47 13.88 21.53
N SER A 83 -11.03 15.09 21.37
CA SER A 83 -12.47 15.29 21.29
C SER A 83 -13.04 14.74 19.97
N GLU A 84 -14.35 14.48 19.91
CA GLU A 84 -14.99 13.99 18.67
C GLU A 84 -14.78 14.95 17.49
N GLU A 85 -14.82 16.26 17.74
CA GLU A 85 -14.54 17.28 16.74
C GLU A 85 -13.08 17.21 16.26
N GLN A 86 -12.12 17.07 17.18
CA GLN A 86 -10.71 16.87 16.84
C GLN A 86 -10.50 15.58 16.04
N VAL A 87 -11.18 14.49 16.39
CA VAL A 87 -11.11 13.23 15.65
C VAL A 87 -11.62 13.40 14.21
N SER A 88 -12.75 14.10 14.02
CA SER A 88 -13.31 14.39 12.70
C SER A 88 -12.35 15.22 11.83
N GLN A 89 -11.75 16.28 12.40
CA GLN A 89 -10.82 17.14 11.68
C GLN A 89 -9.49 16.43 11.37
N LEU A 90 -8.97 15.65 12.33
CA LEU A 90 -7.78 14.84 12.12
C LEU A 90 -7.99 13.77 11.04
N ALA A 91 -9.17 13.15 11.00
CA ALA A 91 -9.52 12.18 9.97
C ALA A 91 -9.40 12.79 8.56
N LYS A 92 -9.93 14.01 8.36
CA LYS A 92 -9.84 14.72 7.07
C LYS A 92 -8.39 14.98 6.68
N ILE A 93 -7.57 15.45 7.61
CA ILE A 93 -6.13 15.72 7.34
C ILE A 93 -5.40 14.44 6.92
N LEU A 94 -5.64 13.33 7.65
CA LEU A 94 -4.98 12.06 7.36
C LEU A 94 -5.49 11.42 6.06
N ASP A 95 -6.75 11.64 5.68
CA ASP A 95 -7.32 11.13 4.42
C ASP A 95 -6.76 11.88 3.19
N GLU A 96 -6.61 13.20 3.29
CA GLU A 96 -5.90 14.00 2.30
C GLU A 96 -4.46 13.49 2.12
N LEU A 97 -3.72 13.30 3.23
CA LEU A 97 -2.34 12.81 3.17
C LEU A 97 -2.23 11.39 2.59
N LYS A 98 -3.20 10.52 2.90
CA LYS A 98 -3.28 9.18 2.32
C LYS A 98 -3.47 9.24 0.81
N THR A 99 -4.26 10.18 0.32
CA THR A 99 -4.48 10.39 -1.12
C THR A 99 -3.19 10.82 -1.81
N GLU A 100 -2.45 11.76 -1.21
CA GLU A 100 -1.14 12.20 -1.73
C GLU A 100 -0.11 11.07 -1.76
N ARG A 101 -0.04 10.23 -0.72
CA ARG A 101 0.84 9.05 -0.73
C ARG A 101 0.43 8.02 -1.78
N ALA A 102 -0.86 7.82 -1.99
CA ALA A 102 -1.34 6.93 -3.04
C ALA A 102 -0.94 7.45 -4.43
N GLN A 103 -1.03 8.77 -4.64
CA GLN A 103 -0.57 9.39 -5.88
C GLN A 103 0.95 9.26 -6.06
N ALA A 104 1.73 9.47 -5.00
CA ALA A 104 3.18 9.28 -5.03
C ALA A 104 3.57 7.83 -5.38
N ALA A 105 2.86 6.83 -4.85
CA ALA A 105 3.07 5.43 -5.20
C ALA A 105 2.73 5.12 -6.67
N VAL A 106 1.76 5.81 -7.26
CA VAL A 106 1.46 5.69 -8.69
C VAL A 106 2.57 6.32 -9.54
N ASP A 107 3.05 7.49 -9.14
CA ASP A 107 4.14 8.20 -9.82
C ASP A 107 5.47 7.45 -9.71
N ASP A 108 5.73 6.77 -8.59
CA ASP A 108 6.89 5.90 -8.44
C ASP A 108 6.86 4.73 -9.45
N ARG A 109 5.70 4.08 -9.61
CA ARG A 109 5.54 3.03 -10.64
C ARG A 109 5.76 3.56 -12.06
N ARG A 110 5.31 4.79 -12.35
CA ARG A 110 5.56 5.45 -13.64
C ARG A 110 7.04 5.74 -13.83
N THR A 111 7.74 6.21 -12.80
CA THR A 111 9.18 6.42 -12.81
C THR A 111 9.92 5.13 -13.15
N VAL A 112 9.57 4.03 -12.47
CA VAL A 112 10.18 2.71 -12.71
C VAL A 112 9.95 2.25 -14.15
N ALA A 113 8.75 2.46 -14.70
CA ALA A 113 8.45 2.16 -16.09
C ALA A 113 9.32 3.00 -17.05
N SER A 114 9.41 4.32 -16.83
CA SER A 114 10.27 5.20 -17.64
C SER A 114 11.73 4.76 -17.63
N PHE A 115 12.26 4.32 -16.48
CA PHE A 115 13.63 3.78 -16.40
C PHE A 115 13.76 2.44 -17.13
N ALA A 116 12.79 1.54 -17.01
CA ALA A 116 12.80 0.26 -17.72
C ALA A 116 12.81 0.48 -19.24
N ASP A 117 11.96 1.39 -19.72
CA ASP A 117 11.88 1.71 -21.14
C ASP A 117 13.15 2.40 -21.66
N ALA A 118 13.81 3.23 -20.84
CA ALA A 118 15.08 3.86 -21.19
C ALA A 118 16.24 2.86 -21.34
N LEU A 119 16.15 1.72 -20.64
CA LEU A 119 17.14 0.64 -20.67
C LEU A 119 16.80 -0.47 -21.67
N GLY A 120 15.54 -0.60 -22.09
CA GLY A 120 15.03 -1.71 -22.90
C GLY A 120 15.28 -1.59 -24.41
N LEU A 121 15.87 -0.49 -24.87
CA LEU A 121 16.23 -0.24 -26.27
C LEU A 121 17.66 -0.71 -26.57
N ASP A 122 18.01 -0.77 -27.86
CA ASP A 122 19.37 -1.15 -28.31
C ASP A 122 20.46 -0.16 -27.84
N ALA A 123 20.06 1.09 -27.58
CA ALA A 123 20.90 2.13 -27.01
C ALA A 123 20.18 2.79 -25.84
N PHE A 124 20.95 3.25 -24.85
CA PHE A 124 20.41 3.93 -23.68
C PHE A 124 19.72 5.25 -24.07
N ASP A 125 18.46 5.40 -23.67
CA ASP A 125 17.70 6.64 -23.83
C ASP A 125 17.83 7.52 -22.59
N GLU A 126 18.84 8.39 -22.60
CA GLU A 126 19.10 9.33 -21.51
C GLU A 126 17.96 10.34 -21.30
N ALA A 127 17.24 10.72 -22.35
CA ALA A 127 16.14 11.67 -22.25
C ALA A 127 14.98 11.07 -21.45
N ARG A 128 14.60 9.82 -21.76
CA ARG A 128 13.54 9.11 -21.05
C ARG A 128 13.92 8.78 -19.60
N ALA A 129 15.19 8.45 -19.36
CA ALA A 129 15.69 8.29 -18.00
C ALA A 129 15.59 9.61 -17.21
N ARG A 130 15.95 10.75 -17.83
CA ARG A 130 15.84 12.06 -17.19
C ARG A 130 14.38 12.41 -16.86
N GLU A 131 13.45 12.18 -17.78
CA GLU A 131 12.02 12.41 -17.54
C GLU A 131 11.47 11.60 -16.36
N GLY A 132 11.82 10.31 -16.28
CA GLY A 132 11.48 9.48 -15.13
C GLY A 132 12.07 10.05 -13.83
N GLY A 133 13.34 10.44 -13.85
CA GLY A 133 14.03 11.07 -12.72
C GLY A 133 13.33 12.34 -12.22
N ASP A 134 12.98 13.24 -13.13
CA ASP A 134 12.28 14.49 -12.83
C ASP A 134 10.90 14.25 -12.25
N LEU A 135 10.17 13.24 -12.74
CA LEU A 135 8.86 12.85 -12.22
C LEU A 135 8.96 12.37 -10.76
N ARG A 136 9.96 11.56 -10.44
CA ARG A 136 10.22 11.11 -9.07
C ARG A 136 10.55 12.26 -8.12
N VAL A 137 11.39 13.20 -8.56
CA VAL A 137 11.70 14.40 -7.75
C VAL A 137 10.45 15.23 -7.50
N LYS A 138 9.70 15.56 -8.55
CA LYS A 138 8.46 16.35 -8.43
C LYS A 138 7.43 15.67 -7.54
N SER A 139 7.30 14.35 -7.62
CA SER A 139 6.38 13.59 -6.77
C SER A 139 6.80 13.66 -5.29
N ALA A 140 8.09 13.51 -5.01
CA ALA A 140 8.63 13.64 -3.65
C ALA A 140 8.47 15.06 -3.08
N GLU A 141 8.62 16.10 -3.88
CA GLU A 141 8.41 17.49 -3.46
C GLU A 141 6.94 17.75 -3.08
N ARG A 142 5.99 17.27 -3.89
CA ARG A 142 4.55 17.39 -3.57
C ARG A 142 4.21 16.66 -2.28
N LEU A 143 4.72 15.43 -2.10
CA LEU A 143 4.48 14.66 -0.88
C LEU A 143 5.09 15.36 0.35
N ARG A 144 6.30 15.89 0.25
CA ARG A 144 6.93 16.70 1.31
C ARG A 144 6.04 17.87 1.70
N ASP A 145 5.56 18.65 0.73
CA ASP A 145 4.74 19.83 0.97
C ASP A 145 3.39 19.45 1.61
N ALA A 146 2.79 18.34 1.18
CA ALA A 146 1.59 17.78 1.79
C ALA A 146 1.81 17.37 3.25
N VAL A 147 2.93 16.70 3.56
CA VAL A 147 3.29 16.31 4.93
C VAL A 147 3.49 17.55 5.82
N ILE A 148 4.22 18.57 5.35
CA ILE A 148 4.44 19.81 6.10
C ILE A 148 3.11 20.52 6.37
N LYS A 149 2.23 20.60 5.36
CA LYS A 149 0.90 21.18 5.50
C LYS A 149 0.03 20.41 6.50
N ALA A 150 0.06 19.08 6.45
CA ALA A 150 -0.65 18.22 7.39
C ALA A 150 -0.15 18.44 8.82
N LEU A 151 1.18 18.48 9.03
CA LEU A 151 1.80 18.78 10.33
C LEU A 151 1.36 20.13 10.88
N GLY A 152 1.33 21.17 10.05
CA GLY A 152 0.84 22.50 10.44
C GLY A 152 -0.62 22.49 10.89
N ARG A 153 -1.49 21.78 10.16
CA ARG A 153 -2.92 21.65 10.52
C ARG A 153 -3.12 20.83 11.80
N ILE A 154 -2.39 19.73 11.97
CA ILE A 154 -2.44 18.91 13.19
C ILE A 154 -1.96 19.74 14.39
N HIS A 155 -0.87 20.50 14.24
CA HIS A 155 -0.40 21.39 15.30
C HIS A 155 -1.47 22.41 15.70
N ALA A 156 -2.13 23.06 14.74
CA ALA A 156 -3.20 24.01 15.03
C ALA A 156 -4.41 23.38 15.74
N LEU A 157 -4.72 22.12 15.42
CA LEU A 157 -5.85 21.38 16.00
C LEU A 157 -5.65 20.94 17.45
N LEU A 158 -4.41 20.64 17.83
CA LEU A 158 -4.06 20.08 19.12
C LEU A 158 -3.69 21.16 20.13
N ASP A 159 -3.92 20.91 21.42
CA ASP A 159 -3.39 21.76 22.50
C ASP A 159 -1.90 21.47 22.79
N SER A 160 -1.29 22.22 23.71
CA SER A 160 0.13 22.09 24.05
C SER A 160 0.50 20.71 24.62
N GLY A 161 -0.36 20.11 25.44
CA GLY A 161 -0.14 18.78 26.01
C GLY A 161 -0.24 17.69 24.94
N GLN A 162 -1.27 17.77 24.10
CA GLN A 162 -1.47 16.88 22.96
C GLN A 162 -0.31 16.97 21.95
N ARG A 163 0.20 18.17 21.67
CA ARG A 163 1.37 18.39 20.79
C ARG A 163 2.62 17.74 21.35
N ALA A 164 2.89 17.88 22.65
CA ALA A 164 4.04 17.27 23.29
C ALA A 164 3.97 15.73 23.20
N GLN A 165 2.79 15.17 23.45
CA GLN A 165 2.57 13.73 23.35
C GLN A 165 2.71 13.22 21.91
N LEU A 166 2.18 13.95 20.92
CA LEU A 166 2.36 13.61 19.51
C LEU A 166 3.84 13.62 19.12
N ALA A 167 4.59 14.65 19.53
CA ALA A 167 6.03 14.73 19.28
C ALA A 167 6.79 13.55 19.92
N TYR A 168 6.39 13.12 21.11
CA TYR A 168 6.94 11.92 21.76
C TYR A 168 6.67 10.65 20.95
N LEU A 169 5.44 10.46 20.44
CA LEU A 169 5.07 9.31 19.61
C LEU A 169 5.88 9.25 18.30
N ILE A 170 6.15 10.40 17.69
CA ILE A 170 6.97 10.49 16.47
C ILE A 170 8.43 10.17 16.80
N ARG A 171 9.00 10.81 17.83
CA ARG A 171 10.41 10.61 18.23
C ARG A 171 10.72 9.17 18.61
N THR A 172 9.76 8.47 19.21
CA THR A 172 9.92 7.07 19.61
C THR A 172 9.67 6.08 18.47
N GLY A 173 9.27 6.56 17.29
CA GLY A 173 8.93 5.73 16.14
C GLY A 173 7.64 4.93 16.30
N VAL A 174 6.84 5.23 17.33
CA VAL A 174 5.50 4.65 17.52
C VAL A 174 4.54 5.15 16.44
N LEU A 175 4.75 6.38 15.97
CA LEU A 175 4.08 6.96 14.81
C LEU A 175 5.11 7.31 13.74
N SER A 176 4.90 6.82 12.52
CA SER A 176 5.61 7.30 11.33
C SER A 176 4.68 8.18 10.50
N LEU A 177 5.25 9.22 9.87
CA LEU A 177 4.60 10.11 8.91
C LEU A 177 5.31 10.02 7.57
#